data_AF-A0A7Y5DRV2-F1
#
_entry.id   AF-A0A7Y5DRV2-F1
#
_cell.length_a   1.000
_cell.length_b   1.000
_cell.length_c   1.000
_cell.angle_alpha   90.00
_cell.angle_beta   90.00
_cell.angle_gamma   90.00
#
_symmetry.space_group_name_H-M   'P 1'
#
loop_
_entity.id
_entity.type
_entity.pdbx_description
1 polymer ?
#
loop_
_entity_poly.entity_id
_entity_poly.type
_entity_poly.pdbx_seq_one_letter_code
_entity_poly.pdbx_strand_id
1 'polypeptide(L)'
;MRKYLLCCAISLLCFSCVENEEKYLEGNIKTIEVTDIKTTSAVVAGNLDIISNRNAYAYAYPYENGICYSTTSHPTTNDFKIIGKRISTNGGYIITVDNPQEGSFTASLTNLQKNTTYFVRAYSLNKFGTFYGNELNFQTLLIDSKPLSFYTLDNIMIDSSDNNVVNDPTWEEANSYCENSVLSGYTNWRLPTITELAKMFGKKEEIGGFNTYYYSSLGYPYYWSRTLGHVEDGAWGGPYYYYYAVNFNIGQQIELSSTDGGVTNRTYCRCVRDTL
;
A
#
# COMPACT_ATOMS: atom_id res chain seq x y z
N MET A 1 69.30 -65.61 35.83
CA MET A 1 68.30 -65.59 34.75
C MET A 1 67.49 -64.31 34.87
N ARG A 2 67.51 -63.48 33.82
CA ARG A 2 66.64 -62.29 33.63
C ARG A 2 65.17 -62.66 33.87
N LYS A 3 64.41 -61.83 34.59
CA LYS A 3 63.07 -61.36 34.18
C LYS A 3 62.80 -59.97 34.78
N TYR A 4 62.81 -58.97 33.92
CA TYR A 4 62.20 -57.66 34.16
C TYR A 4 60.69 -57.88 34.22
N LEU A 5 60.01 -57.48 35.30
CA LEU A 5 58.56 -57.37 35.32
C LEU A 5 58.19 -55.90 35.09
N LEU A 6 57.65 -55.67 33.89
CA LEU A 6 57.00 -54.46 33.44
C LEU A 6 55.93 -54.00 34.45
N CYS A 7 55.99 -52.74 34.88
CA CYS A 7 54.82 -52.03 35.35
C CYS A 7 53.87 -51.82 34.16
N CYS A 8 52.78 -52.60 34.08
CA CYS A 8 51.64 -52.21 33.27
C CYS A 8 50.90 -51.08 33.99
N ALA A 9 51.26 -49.84 33.67
CA ALA A 9 50.38 -48.70 33.88
C ALA A 9 49.17 -48.90 32.97
N ILE A 10 48.06 -49.40 33.52
CA ILE A 10 46.76 -49.32 32.88
C ILE A 10 46.36 -47.85 32.95
N SER A 11 46.75 -47.08 31.94
CA SER A 11 46.14 -45.78 31.69
C SER A 11 44.68 -46.05 31.37
N LEU A 12 43.79 -45.85 32.35
CA LEU A 12 42.39 -45.54 32.08
C LEU A 12 42.41 -44.29 31.20
N LEU A 13 42.36 -44.49 29.88
CA LEU A 13 41.86 -43.49 28.97
C LEU A 13 40.38 -43.33 29.34
N CYS A 14 40.13 -42.44 30.28
CA CYS A 14 38.86 -41.73 30.30
C CYS A 14 38.78 -41.03 28.94
N PHE A 15 38.20 -41.71 27.95
CA PHE A 15 37.49 -41.02 26.90
C PHE A 15 36.33 -40.32 27.62
N SER A 16 36.62 -39.16 28.20
CA SER A 16 35.58 -38.15 28.32
C SER A 16 35.14 -37.94 26.88
N CYS A 17 33.96 -38.47 26.54
CA CYS A 17 33.25 -38.00 25.39
C CYS A 17 33.04 -36.51 25.69
N VAL A 18 33.93 -35.66 25.19
CA VAL A 18 33.55 -34.28 24.95
C VAL A 18 32.51 -34.44 23.85
N GLU A 19 31.25 -34.53 24.25
CA GLU A 19 30.18 -34.13 23.36
C GLU A 19 30.59 -32.73 22.92
N ASN A 20 31.12 -32.67 21.70
CA ASN A 20 31.35 -31.42 21.03
C ASN A 20 29.92 -30.89 20.87
N GLU A 21 29.48 -30.04 21.79
CA GLU A 21 28.30 -29.23 21.61
C GLU A 21 28.61 -28.36 20.39
N GLU A 22 28.34 -28.89 19.20
CA GLU A 22 28.15 -28.09 18.01
C GLU A 22 27.03 -27.13 18.40
N LYS A 23 27.41 -25.94 18.85
CA LYS A 23 26.51 -24.87 19.21
C LYS A 23 25.69 -24.59 17.97
N TYR A 24 24.54 -25.26 17.88
CA TYR A 24 23.65 -25.20 16.73
C TYR A 24 23.35 -23.73 16.53
N LEU A 25 23.66 -23.24 15.33
CA LEU A 25 23.14 -21.96 14.86
C LEU A 25 21.64 -22.16 14.69
N GLU A 26 20.89 -22.10 15.80
CA GLU A 26 19.53 -21.59 15.76
C GLU A 26 19.69 -20.18 15.17
N GLY A 27 19.44 -20.04 13.87
CA GLY A 27 19.26 -18.72 13.31
C GLY A 27 18.10 -18.11 14.06
N ASN A 28 18.36 -17.04 14.84
CA ASN A 28 17.29 -16.36 15.56
C ASN A 28 16.39 -15.72 14.51
N ILE A 29 15.30 -16.42 14.20
CA ILE A 29 14.26 -15.96 13.30
C ILE A 29 13.27 -15.13 14.12
N LYS A 30 12.90 -13.97 13.62
CA LYS A 30 11.93 -13.07 14.26
C LYS A 30 10.86 -12.68 13.26
N THR A 31 9.62 -12.65 13.75
CA THR A 31 8.51 -12.02 13.04
C THR A 31 8.42 -10.59 13.55
N ILE A 32 8.73 -9.62 12.69
CA ILE A 32 8.95 -8.23 13.11
C ILE A 32 7.63 -7.50 13.26
N GLU A 33 6.89 -7.35 12.16
CA GLU A 33 5.64 -6.59 12.14
C GLU A 33 4.72 -7.04 11.01
N VAL A 34 3.45 -6.63 11.12
CA VAL A 34 2.45 -6.72 10.05
C VAL A 34 2.01 -5.31 9.69
N THR A 35 2.13 -4.96 8.41
CA THR A 35 1.81 -3.63 7.87
C THR A 35 0.93 -3.76 6.62
N ASP A 36 0.47 -2.63 6.06
CA ASP A 36 -0.36 -2.58 4.84
C ASP A 36 -1.55 -3.56 4.86
N ILE A 37 -2.21 -3.67 6.01
CA ILE A 37 -3.36 -4.57 6.20
C ILE A 37 -4.55 -4.04 5.41
N LYS A 38 -5.02 -4.84 4.46
CA LYS A 38 -6.16 -4.59 3.58
C LYS A 38 -7.26 -5.63 3.80
N THR A 39 -8.33 -5.57 3.01
CA THR A 39 -9.42 -6.55 3.00
C THR A 39 -8.98 -7.96 2.64
N THR A 40 -8.00 -8.08 1.73
CA THR A 40 -7.59 -9.37 1.15
C THR A 40 -6.07 -9.54 1.10
N SER A 41 -5.31 -8.63 1.72
CA SER A 41 -3.85 -8.70 1.76
C SER A 41 -3.26 -8.04 3.00
N ALA A 42 -2.00 -8.34 3.30
CA ALA A 42 -1.17 -7.69 4.30
C ALA A 42 0.31 -7.92 3.98
N VAL A 43 1.21 -7.09 4.50
CA VAL A 43 2.66 -7.29 4.40
C VAL A 43 3.20 -7.71 5.74
N VAL A 44 4.03 -8.76 5.76
CA VAL A 44 4.69 -9.24 6.98
C VAL A 44 6.19 -9.12 6.82
N ALA A 45 6.84 -8.51 7.80
CA ALA A 45 8.30 -8.42 7.87
C ALA A 45 8.85 -9.52 8.78
N GLY A 46 9.92 -10.17 8.32
CA GLY A 46 10.69 -11.14 9.06
C GLY A 46 12.17 -10.76 9.09
N ASN A 47 12.89 -11.27 10.08
CA ASN A 47 14.32 -11.11 10.17
C ASN A 47 14.97 -12.43 10.55
N LEU A 48 16.07 -12.76 9.88
CA LEU A 48 16.92 -13.88 10.20
C LEU A 48 18.29 -13.35 10.64
N ASP A 49 18.60 -13.43 11.94
CA ASP A 49 19.93 -13.07 12.45
C ASP A 49 20.97 -14.11 11.97
N ILE A 50 21.63 -13.84 10.85
CA ILE A 50 22.73 -14.67 10.34
C ILE A 50 23.99 -14.31 11.14
N ILE A 51 24.28 -15.06 12.20
CA ILE A 51 25.54 -14.90 12.93
C ILE A 51 26.67 -15.40 12.02
N SER A 52 27.35 -14.46 11.37
CA SER A 52 28.50 -14.70 10.50
C SER A 52 29.76 -14.99 11.33
N ASN A 53 29.77 -16.09 12.08
CA ASN A 53 31.08 -16.64 12.43
C ASN A 53 31.68 -17.22 11.13
N ARG A 54 32.91 -16.82 10.79
CA ARG A 54 33.61 -17.28 9.56
C ARG A 54 33.82 -18.81 9.49
N ASN A 55 33.39 -19.54 10.54
CA ASN A 55 33.46 -20.98 10.67
C ASN A 55 32.07 -21.65 10.70
N ALA A 56 30.98 -20.93 10.43
CA ALA A 56 29.65 -21.49 10.26
C ALA A 56 29.66 -22.33 8.99
N TYR A 57 29.81 -23.64 9.16
CA TYR A 57 29.76 -24.60 8.07
C TYR A 57 28.58 -24.30 7.13
N ALA A 58 28.81 -24.52 5.83
CA ALA A 58 27.83 -24.42 4.73
C ALA A 58 26.48 -25.12 4.98
N TYR A 59 26.38 -25.92 6.03
CA TYR A 59 25.23 -26.69 6.45
C TYR A 59 24.22 -25.95 7.35
N ALA A 60 24.59 -24.81 7.94
CA ALA A 60 23.68 -24.01 8.76
C ALA A 60 22.89 -22.97 7.93
N TYR A 61 23.25 -22.78 6.66
CA TYR A 61 22.54 -21.85 5.80
C TYR A 61 21.13 -22.38 5.52
N PRO A 62 20.11 -21.53 5.71
CA PRO A 62 18.77 -21.87 5.28
C PRO A 62 18.71 -22.04 3.76
N TYR A 63 18.04 -23.10 3.31
CA TYR A 63 17.70 -23.28 1.90
C TYR A 63 16.29 -22.80 1.57
N GLU A 64 15.47 -22.55 2.59
CA GLU A 64 14.15 -21.92 2.49
C GLU A 64 13.90 -21.04 3.72
N ASN A 65 13.27 -19.89 3.52
CA ASN A 65 12.75 -19.03 4.57
C ASN A 65 11.49 -18.34 4.05
N GLY A 66 10.71 -17.75 4.94
CA GLY A 66 9.53 -17.03 4.53
C GLY A 66 8.59 -16.75 5.68
N ILE A 67 7.30 -16.64 5.36
CA ILE A 67 6.23 -16.44 6.33
C ILE A 67 5.23 -17.58 6.20
N CYS A 68 4.91 -18.26 7.30
CA CYS A 68 3.77 -19.17 7.38
C CYS A 68 2.61 -18.50 8.13
N TYR A 69 1.38 -18.81 7.73
CA TYR A 69 0.19 -18.16 8.24
C TYR A 69 -1.05 -19.06 8.21
N SER A 70 -1.97 -18.82 9.14
CA SER A 70 -3.21 -19.58 9.28
C SER A 70 -4.28 -18.75 10.01
N THR A 71 -5.53 -19.19 9.98
CA THR A 71 -6.62 -18.65 10.82
C THR A 71 -6.62 -19.28 12.21
N THR A 72 -5.77 -20.28 12.45
CA THR A 72 -5.52 -20.86 13.77
C THR A 72 -4.15 -20.44 14.30
N SER A 73 -4.04 -20.27 15.62
CA SER A 73 -2.76 -19.98 16.28
C SER A 73 -1.72 -21.07 16.02
N HIS A 74 -0.45 -20.71 16.15
CA HIS A 74 0.75 -21.50 15.95
C HIS A 74 0.91 -22.03 14.51
N PRO A 75 0.83 -21.17 13.48
CA PRO A 75 1.00 -21.61 12.10
C PRO A 75 2.40 -22.23 11.91
N THR A 76 2.45 -23.22 11.05
CA THR A 76 3.64 -23.96 10.66
C THR A 76 3.82 -23.94 9.15
N THR A 77 4.90 -24.51 8.66
CA THR A 77 5.14 -24.66 7.21
C THR A 77 4.19 -25.66 6.52
N ASN A 78 3.33 -26.35 7.27
CA ASN A 78 2.26 -27.20 6.73
C ASN A 78 0.95 -26.42 6.46
N ASP A 79 0.83 -25.20 6.98
CA ASP A 79 -0.26 -24.27 6.68
C ASP A 79 0.02 -23.53 5.36
N PHE A 80 -0.58 -22.35 5.18
CA PHE A 80 -0.20 -21.48 4.08
C PHE A 80 1.20 -20.88 4.33
N LYS A 81 2.00 -20.75 3.27
CA LYS A 81 3.31 -20.14 3.34
C LYS A 81 3.66 -19.33 2.11
N ILE A 82 4.39 -18.23 2.32
CA ILE A 82 5.08 -17.48 1.28
C ILE A 82 6.56 -17.78 1.42
N ILE A 83 7.17 -18.31 0.36
CA ILE A 83 8.60 -18.59 0.30
C ILE A 83 9.33 -17.32 -0.15
N GLY A 84 10.33 -16.90 0.62
CA GLY A 84 11.21 -15.79 0.29
C GLY A 84 11.95 -16.03 -1.04
N LYS A 85 12.16 -14.97 -1.81
CA LYS A 85 12.79 -15.08 -3.14
C LYS A 85 14.24 -15.59 -2.99
N ARG A 86 14.68 -16.44 -3.92
CA ARG A 86 16.04 -17.01 -3.98
C ARG A 86 16.96 -16.07 -4.79
N ILE A 87 18.10 -15.60 -4.25
CA ILE A 87 19.16 -14.95 -5.06
C ILE A 87 20.45 -15.78 -4.96
N SER A 88 20.76 -16.50 -6.04
CA SER A 88 22.04 -17.20 -6.16
C SER A 88 23.14 -16.21 -6.52
N THR A 89 24.19 -16.11 -5.70
CA THR A 89 25.47 -15.53 -6.12
C THR A 89 26.50 -16.64 -6.27
N ASN A 90 27.45 -16.47 -7.19
CA ASN A 90 28.46 -17.49 -7.51
C ASN A 90 29.26 -17.91 -6.25
N GLY A 91 28.84 -19.01 -5.62
CA GLY A 91 29.50 -19.64 -4.46
C GLY A 91 28.71 -19.63 -3.14
N GLY A 92 27.54 -19.01 -3.07
CA GLY A 92 26.74 -18.96 -1.83
C GLY A 92 25.29 -18.55 -2.09
N TYR A 93 24.37 -19.29 -1.49
CA TYR A 93 22.95 -19.04 -1.61
C TYR A 93 22.54 -17.89 -0.67
N ILE A 94 22.07 -16.76 -1.22
CA ILE A 94 21.56 -15.63 -0.45
C ILE A 94 20.03 -15.61 -0.58
N ILE A 95 19.36 -15.65 0.56
CA ILE A 95 17.92 -15.36 0.65
C ILE A 95 17.70 -13.91 0.23
N THR A 96 16.61 -13.57 -0.45
CA THR A 96 16.29 -12.15 -0.68
C THR A 96 15.96 -11.51 0.66
N VAL A 97 16.99 -10.94 1.24
CA VAL A 97 16.92 -9.98 2.31
C VAL A 97 17.08 -8.63 1.63
N ASP A 98 16.06 -7.79 1.75
CA ASP A 98 16.05 -6.45 1.14
C ASP A 98 17.27 -5.64 1.59
N ASN A 99 17.83 -6.01 2.76
CA ASN A 99 19.14 -5.61 3.25
C ASN A 99 19.98 -6.85 3.67
N PRO A 100 20.89 -7.35 2.80
CA PRO A 100 21.69 -8.55 3.05
C PRO A 100 22.59 -8.52 4.28
N GLN A 101 22.93 -7.32 4.76
CA GLN A 101 23.78 -7.14 5.93
C GLN A 101 23.02 -7.32 7.25
N GLU A 102 21.68 -7.29 7.22
CA GLU A 102 20.83 -7.30 8.42
C GLU A 102 19.89 -8.49 8.51
N GLY A 103 19.72 -9.28 7.43
CA GLY A 103 18.90 -10.49 7.48
C GLY A 103 17.38 -10.24 7.37
N SER A 104 16.95 -9.01 7.04
CA SER A 104 15.54 -8.60 6.96
C SER A 104 14.88 -8.94 5.62
N PHE A 105 13.67 -9.49 5.66
CA PHE A 105 12.87 -9.81 4.47
C PHE A 105 11.40 -9.45 4.66
N THR A 106 10.67 -9.25 3.55
CA THR A 106 9.24 -8.96 3.55
C THR A 106 8.46 -9.96 2.70
N ALA A 107 7.20 -10.21 3.05
CA ALA A 107 6.29 -11.06 2.28
C ALA A 107 4.88 -10.44 2.20
N SER A 108 4.33 -10.38 0.99
CA SER A 108 2.96 -9.95 0.75
C SER A 108 2.02 -11.15 0.79
N LEU A 109 1.16 -11.20 1.80
CA LEU A 109 0.03 -12.12 1.89
C LEU A 109 -1.08 -11.61 0.96
N THR A 110 -1.62 -12.46 0.08
CA THR A 110 -2.72 -12.12 -0.84
C THR A 110 -3.83 -13.18 -0.78
N ASN A 111 -4.98 -12.90 -1.39
CA ASN A 111 -6.15 -13.79 -1.40
C ASN A 111 -6.66 -14.18 0.01
N LEU A 112 -6.52 -13.28 0.97
CA LEU A 112 -7.05 -13.47 2.32
C LEU A 112 -8.57 -13.25 2.35
N GLN A 113 -9.24 -13.87 3.31
CA GLN A 113 -10.66 -13.61 3.58
C GLN A 113 -10.81 -12.27 4.31
N LYS A 114 -11.82 -11.48 3.95
CA LYS A 114 -12.16 -10.22 4.63
C LYS A 114 -12.61 -10.45 6.07
N ASN A 115 -12.43 -9.45 6.93
CA ASN A 115 -12.82 -9.48 8.35
C ASN A 115 -12.36 -10.75 9.10
N THR A 116 -11.19 -11.27 8.77
CA THR A 116 -10.70 -12.56 9.26
C THR A 116 -9.39 -12.37 9.99
N THR A 117 -9.28 -12.96 11.18
CA THR A 117 -8.04 -12.94 11.97
C THR A 117 -7.08 -14.00 11.43
N TYR A 118 -5.85 -13.58 11.19
CA TYR A 118 -4.75 -14.43 10.77
C TYR A 118 -3.60 -14.35 11.79
N PHE A 119 -2.99 -15.50 12.03
CA PHE A 119 -1.75 -15.65 12.79
C PHE A 119 -0.61 -15.86 11.81
N VAL A 120 0.54 -15.23 12.06
CA VAL A 120 1.70 -15.24 11.16
C VAL A 120 2.99 -15.50 11.94
N ARG A 121 3.89 -16.27 11.33
CA ARG A 121 5.24 -16.52 11.83
C ARG A 121 6.24 -16.51 10.69
N ALA A 122 7.34 -15.79 10.88
CA ALA A 122 8.52 -15.97 10.06
C ALA A 122 9.11 -17.37 10.31
N TYR A 123 9.63 -18.01 9.27
CA TYR A 123 10.28 -19.31 9.38
C TYR A 123 11.58 -19.39 8.58
N SER A 124 12.43 -20.32 8.99
CA SER A 124 13.69 -20.65 8.35
C SER A 124 13.88 -22.16 8.39
N LEU A 125 14.18 -22.77 7.26
CA LEU A 125 14.36 -24.21 7.10
C LEU A 125 15.80 -24.48 6.65
N ASN A 126 16.50 -25.28 7.46
CA ASN A 126 17.84 -25.78 7.17
C ASN A 126 17.88 -27.30 7.37
N LYS A 127 19.06 -27.92 7.26
CA LYS A 127 19.20 -29.38 7.35
C LYS A 127 18.78 -29.98 8.70
N PHE A 128 18.72 -29.15 9.75
CA PHE A 128 18.40 -29.56 11.12
C PHE A 128 16.90 -29.44 11.42
N GLY A 129 16.15 -28.70 10.61
CA GLY A 129 14.71 -28.57 10.75
C GLY A 129 14.20 -27.15 10.44
N THR A 130 12.93 -26.95 10.77
CA THR A 130 12.27 -25.64 10.65
C THR A 130 12.31 -24.91 11.98
N PHE A 131 12.81 -23.68 11.95
CA PHE A 131 12.80 -22.73 13.04
C PHE A 131 11.77 -21.65 12.75
N TYR A 132 11.10 -21.18 13.78
CA TYR A 132 10.00 -20.23 13.67
C TYR A 132 10.21 -19.05 14.61
N GLY A 133 9.84 -17.86 14.14
CA GLY A 133 9.85 -16.66 14.97
C GLY A 133 8.69 -16.63 15.96
N ASN A 134 8.62 -15.53 16.71
CA ASN A 134 7.46 -15.18 17.53
C ASN A 134 6.20 -15.09 16.66
N GLU A 135 5.05 -15.43 17.24
CA GLU A 135 3.76 -15.26 16.57
C GLU A 135 3.30 -13.81 16.66
N LEU A 136 2.78 -13.30 15.55
CA LEU A 136 1.95 -12.10 15.51
C LEU A 136 0.57 -12.48 14.98
N ASN A 137 -0.43 -11.66 15.25
CA ASN A 137 -1.75 -11.78 14.64
C ASN A 137 -2.22 -10.42 14.12
N PHE A 138 -3.07 -10.45 13.10
CA PHE A 138 -3.74 -9.30 12.54
C PHE A 138 -5.12 -9.70 12.03
N GLN A 139 -6.02 -8.73 11.85
CA GLN A 139 -7.32 -8.95 11.25
C GLN A 139 -7.41 -8.20 9.93
N THR A 140 -7.76 -8.89 8.84
CA THR A 140 -8.06 -8.23 7.57
C THR A 140 -9.26 -7.32 7.73
N LEU A 141 -9.31 -6.26 6.95
CA LEU A 141 -10.37 -5.28 7.08
C LEU A 141 -11.71 -5.82 6.55
N LEU A 142 -12.82 -5.29 7.07
CA LEU A 142 -14.15 -5.48 6.49
C LEU A 142 -14.27 -4.80 5.11
N ILE A 143 -13.60 -3.66 4.96
CA ILE A 143 -13.51 -2.80 3.78
C ILE A 143 -12.11 -2.17 3.75
N ASP A 144 -11.54 -1.87 2.58
CA ASP A 144 -10.23 -1.23 2.51
C ASP A 144 -10.36 0.17 3.12
N SER A 145 -9.81 0.37 4.32
CA SER A 145 -9.82 1.67 5.00
C SER A 145 -8.77 2.59 4.39
N LYS A 146 -8.91 2.90 3.10
CA LYS A 146 -8.73 4.30 2.73
C LYS A 146 -9.87 5.02 3.45
N PRO A 147 -9.68 6.17 4.13
CA PRO A 147 -10.81 6.88 4.68
C PRO A 147 -11.87 6.97 3.58
N LEU A 148 -13.15 6.76 3.93
CA LEU A 148 -14.26 7.31 3.14
C LEU A 148 -14.06 8.82 3.21
N SER A 149 -13.10 9.34 2.45
CA SER A 149 -12.62 10.69 2.61
C SER A 149 -13.57 11.54 1.81
N PHE A 150 -14.72 11.84 2.40
CA PHE A 150 -15.47 12.98 1.95
C PHE A 150 -15.10 14.17 2.83
N TYR A 151 -14.91 15.32 2.20
CA TYR A 151 -14.75 16.57 2.92
C TYR A 151 -16.13 17.21 3.06
N THR A 152 -16.52 17.57 4.27
CA THR A 152 -17.74 18.37 4.49
C THR A 152 -17.37 19.84 4.57
N LEU A 153 -17.94 20.65 3.70
CA LEU A 153 -17.78 22.10 3.72
C LEU A 153 -19.16 22.74 3.83
N ASP A 154 -19.44 23.38 4.96
CA ASP A 154 -20.78 23.84 5.31
C ASP A 154 -21.82 22.70 5.19
N ASN A 155 -22.68 22.75 4.17
CA ASN A 155 -23.75 21.79 3.92
C ASN A 155 -23.51 20.93 2.67
N ILE A 156 -22.27 20.88 2.16
CA ILE A 156 -21.90 19.99 1.05
C ILE A 156 -20.90 18.94 1.48
N MET A 157 -21.03 17.77 0.89
CA MET A 157 -20.10 16.65 0.93
C MET A 157 -19.38 16.59 -0.41
N ILE A 158 -18.06 16.49 -0.36
CA ILE A 158 -17.16 16.42 -1.53
C ILE A 158 -16.45 15.08 -1.46
N ASP A 159 -16.63 14.21 -2.45
CA ASP A 159 -15.88 12.95 -2.51
C ASP A 159 -14.40 13.23 -2.85
N SER A 160 -13.46 12.77 -2.02
CA SER A 160 -12.02 12.88 -2.31
C SER A 160 -11.51 11.81 -3.29
N SER A 161 -12.32 10.79 -3.60
CA SER A 161 -12.02 9.84 -4.66
C SER A 161 -12.37 10.39 -6.05
N ASP A 162 -13.07 11.52 -6.13
CA ASP A 162 -13.28 12.27 -7.35
C ASP A 162 -11.97 12.92 -7.81
N ASN A 163 -11.21 12.18 -8.62
CA ASN A 163 -9.87 12.55 -9.11
C ASN A 163 -9.91 13.31 -10.45
N ASN A 164 -10.97 14.07 -10.74
CA ASN A 164 -11.15 14.77 -12.03
C ASN A 164 -11.12 13.79 -13.22
N VAL A 165 -11.99 12.77 -13.17
CA VAL A 165 -11.94 11.63 -14.12
C VAL A 165 -12.16 12.06 -15.58
N VAL A 166 -12.82 13.19 -15.82
CA VAL A 166 -13.05 13.73 -17.16
C VAL A 166 -12.02 14.83 -17.44
N ASN A 167 -11.15 14.58 -18.42
CA ASN A 167 -10.15 15.56 -18.87
C ASN A 167 -10.81 16.53 -19.84
N ASP A 168 -10.75 17.83 -19.52
CA ASP A 168 -11.21 18.93 -20.36
C ASP A 168 -12.68 18.83 -20.87
N PRO A 169 -13.67 18.48 -20.01
CA PRO A 169 -15.06 18.33 -20.43
C PRO A 169 -15.70 19.68 -20.83
N THR A 170 -16.64 19.60 -21.76
CA THR A 170 -17.71 20.61 -21.89
C THR A 170 -18.52 20.70 -20.60
N TRP A 171 -19.30 21.78 -20.44
CA TRP A 171 -20.14 21.92 -19.27
C TRP A 171 -21.16 20.77 -19.15
N GLU A 172 -21.78 20.38 -20.27
CA GLU A 172 -22.78 19.30 -20.30
C GLU A 172 -22.18 17.93 -19.92
N GLU A 173 -20.98 17.62 -20.39
CA GLU A 173 -20.27 16.39 -19.99
C GLU A 173 -19.94 16.38 -18.50
N ALA A 174 -19.48 17.51 -17.98
CA ALA A 174 -19.21 17.69 -16.55
C ALA A 174 -20.48 17.55 -15.70
N ASN A 175 -21.58 18.16 -16.13
CA ASN A 175 -22.85 18.09 -15.42
C ASN A 175 -23.41 16.66 -15.44
N SER A 176 -23.39 16.03 -16.61
CA SER A 176 -23.81 14.64 -16.78
C SER A 176 -22.97 13.67 -15.96
N TYR A 177 -21.65 13.87 -15.89
CA TYR A 177 -20.78 13.08 -15.03
C TYR A 177 -21.22 13.14 -13.56
N CYS A 178 -21.47 14.35 -13.04
CA CYS A 178 -21.90 14.49 -11.66
C CYS A 178 -23.30 13.95 -11.40
N GLU A 179 -24.28 14.23 -12.26
CA GLU A 179 -25.67 13.76 -12.06
C GLU A 179 -25.81 12.24 -12.12
N ASN A 180 -24.95 11.56 -12.91
CA ASN A 180 -24.96 10.11 -13.04
C ASN A 180 -23.95 9.39 -12.14
N SER A 181 -23.26 10.14 -11.28
CA SER A 181 -22.23 9.59 -10.40
C SER A 181 -22.83 8.68 -9.33
N VAL A 182 -22.14 7.57 -9.06
CA VAL A 182 -22.43 6.64 -7.94
C VAL A 182 -21.29 6.61 -6.92
N LEU A 183 -20.50 7.68 -6.87
CA LEU A 183 -19.34 7.82 -6.00
C LEU A 183 -19.73 7.59 -4.53
N SER A 184 -18.93 6.77 -3.85
CA SER A 184 -19.16 6.33 -2.47
C SER A 184 -20.57 5.78 -2.18
N GLY A 185 -21.28 5.26 -3.19
CA GLY A 185 -22.61 4.67 -3.05
C GLY A 185 -23.77 5.67 -3.02
N TYR A 186 -23.52 6.96 -3.26
CA TYR A 186 -24.55 7.99 -3.35
C TYR A 186 -24.88 8.33 -4.80
N THR A 187 -26.15 8.69 -5.08
CA THR A 187 -26.67 8.96 -6.44
C THR A 187 -27.15 10.40 -6.63
N ASN A 188 -27.06 11.25 -5.61
CA ASN A 188 -27.56 12.62 -5.63
C ASN A 188 -26.43 13.65 -5.76
N TRP A 189 -25.43 13.33 -6.58
CA TRP A 189 -24.30 14.19 -6.87
C TRP A 189 -24.69 15.26 -7.90
N ARG A 190 -24.03 16.42 -7.84
CA ARG A 190 -24.24 17.54 -8.74
C ARG A 190 -22.96 18.35 -8.90
N LEU A 191 -22.89 19.16 -9.95
CA LEU A 191 -21.90 20.22 -9.99
C LEU A 191 -22.12 21.23 -8.83
N PRO A 192 -21.05 21.81 -8.27
CA PRO A 192 -21.14 22.85 -7.25
C PRO A 192 -21.61 24.18 -7.83
N THR A 193 -22.27 24.99 -7.01
CA THR A 193 -22.56 26.39 -7.32
C THR A 193 -21.27 27.21 -7.29
N ILE A 194 -21.31 28.42 -7.85
CA ILE A 194 -20.12 29.29 -7.92
C ILE A 194 -19.65 29.70 -6.52
N THR A 195 -20.60 29.84 -5.59
CA THR A 195 -20.30 30.14 -4.18
C THR A 195 -19.65 28.94 -3.48
N GLU A 196 -20.11 27.72 -3.74
CA GLU A 196 -19.49 26.50 -3.21
C GLU A 196 -18.08 26.32 -3.76
N LEU A 197 -17.86 26.52 -5.06
CA LEU A 197 -16.53 26.46 -5.66
C LEU A 197 -15.57 27.49 -5.08
N ALA A 198 -16.03 28.73 -4.85
CA ALA A 198 -15.20 29.76 -4.25
C ALA A 198 -14.75 29.37 -2.81
N LYS A 199 -15.64 28.75 -2.03
CA LYS A 199 -15.30 28.21 -0.71
C LYS A 199 -14.34 27.01 -0.81
N MET A 200 -14.58 26.10 -1.76
CA MET A 200 -13.71 24.97 -2.03
C MET A 200 -12.30 25.43 -2.42
N PHE A 201 -12.17 26.50 -3.22
CA PHE A 201 -10.88 27.10 -3.52
C PHE A 201 -10.15 27.58 -2.25
N GLY A 202 -10.87 28.25 -1.33
CA GLY A 202 -10.30 28.69 -0.04
C GLY A 202 -9.85 27.54 0.87
N LYS A 203 -10.36 26.33 0.65
CA LYS A 203 -10.04 25.10 1.39
C LYS A 203 -9.29 24.06 0.55
N LYS A 204 -8.75 24.44 -0.61
CA LYS A 204 -8.25 23.49 -1.62
C LYS A 204 -7.16 22.55 -1.13
N GLU A 205 -6.27 23.02 -0.25
CA GLU A 205 -5.19 22.20 0.34
C GLU A 205 -5.73 21.14 1.31
N GLU A 206 -6.78 21.47 2.07
CA GLU A 206 -7.41 20.54 3.02
C GLU A 206 -8.26 19.49 2.28
N ILE A 207 -8.97 19.92 1.23
CA ILE A 207 -9.83 19.03 0.43
C ILE A 207 -8.98 18.10 -0.45
N GLY A 208 -7.86 18.58 -0.99
CA GLY A 208 -6.96 17.82 -1.88
C GLY A 208 -7.60 17.42 -3.21
N GLY A 209 -6.82 16.86 -4.14
CA GLY A 209 -7.35 16.30 -5.41
C GLY A 209 -7.72 17.32 -6.50
N PHE A 210 -7.47 18.61 -6.28
CA PHE A 210 -7.61 19.62 -7.34
C PHE A 210 -6.39 19.62 -8.26
N ASN A 211 -6.62 19.72 -9.56
CA ASN A 211 -5.57 19.98 -10.53
C ASN A 211 -5.13 21.43 -10.40
N THR A 212 -3.86 21.63 -10.08
CA THR A 212 -3.21 22.95 -9.96
C THR A 212 -2.15 23.16 -11.04
N TYR A 213 -2.00 22.22 -11.98
CA TYR A 213 -0.96 22.29 -12.99
C TYR A 213 -1.20 23.46 -13.93
N TYR A 214 -0.17 24.29 -14.08
CA TYR A 214 -0.18 25.43 -14.99
C TYR A 214 0.43 25.04 -16.34
N TYR A 215 -0.38 25.13 -17.41
CA TYR A 215 0.11 24.98 -18.77
C TYR A 215 0.26 26.37 -19.39
N SER A 216 1.50 26.83 -19.58
CA SER A 216 1.83 28.17 -20.09
C SER A 216 1.21 28.50 -21.46
N SER A 217 0.70 27.50 -22.20
CA SER A 217 0.07 27.65 -23.51
C SER A 217 -1.45 27.38 -23.55
N LEU A 218 -2.06 26.85 -22.48
CA LEU A 218 -3.45 26.34 -22.48
C LEU A 218 -4.31 26.88 -21.32
N GLY A 219 -3.82 27.89 -20.60
CA GLY A 219 -4.55 28.52 -19.50
C GLY A 219 -4.46 27.80 -18.16
N TYR A 220 -5.20 28.32 -17.19
CA TYR A 220 -5.28 27.85 -15.80
C TYR A 220 -6.32 26.73 -15.64
N PRO A 221 -6.26 25.92 -14.57
CA PRO A 221 -7.29 24.90 -14.30
C PRO A 221 -8.59 25.56 -13.85
N TYR A 222 -9.62 25.48 -14.69
CA TYR A 222 -10.95 25.99 -14.39
C TYR A 222 -11.88 24.85 -13.98
N TYR A 223 -12.62 25.05 -12.90
CA TYR A 223 -13.61 24.09 -12.41
C TYR A 223 -15.03 24.59 -12.70
N TRP A 224 -15.82 23.75 -13.36
CA TRP A 224 -17.19 24.07 -13.76
C TRP A 224 -18.13 24.23 -12.58
N SER A 225 -18.96 25.27 -12.64
CA SER A 225 -20.10 25.47 -11.75
C SER A 225 -21.41 25.11 -12.44
N ARG A 226 -22.40 24.65 -11.66
CA ARG A 226 -23.80 24.62 -12.13
C ARG A 226 -24.47 25.99 -12.22
N THR A 227 -23.82 27.06 -11.74
CA THR A 227 -24.39 28.41 -11.79
C THR A 227 -24.31 28.94 -13.23
N LEU A 228 -25.48 29.20 -13.82
CA LEU A 228 -25.60 29.81 -15.13
C LEU A 228 -25.07 31.26 -15.10
N GLY A 229 -24.27 31.61 -16.09
CA GLY A 229 -23.86 32.98 -16.38
C GLY A 229 -24.91 33.66 -17.27
N HIS A 230 -24.46 34.23 -18.38
CA HIS A 230 -25.36 34.82 -19.37
C HIS A 230 -25.70 33.86 -20.53
N VAL A 231 -26.69 34.27 -21.32
CA VAL A 231 -27.08 33.61 -22.58
C VAL A 231 -27.01 34.65 -23.69
N GLU A 232 -26.35 34.32 -24.79
CA GLU A 232 -26.24 35.17 -25.97
C GLU A 232 -27.00 34.57 -27.16
N ASP A 233 -27.50 35.45 -28.03
CA ASP A 233 -28.05 35.01 -29.32
C ASP A 233 -26.91 34.62 -30.26
N GLY A 234 -26.90 33.36 -30.67
CA GLY A 234 -25.89 32.88 -31.59
C GLY A 234 -26.07 33.41 -33.00
N ALA A 235 -24.95 33.55 -33.71
CA ALA A 235 -24.90 34.04 -35.09
C ALA A 235 -25.80 33.26 -36.07
N TRP A 236 -26.23 32.06 -35.72
CA TRP A 236 -27.11 31.19 -36.50
C TRP A 236 -28.50 30.95 -35.87
N GLY A 237 -28.91 31.79 -34.91
CA GLY A 237 -30.27 31.80 -34.34
C GLY A 237 -30.54 30.78 -33.24
N GLY A 238 -29.50 30.28 -32.56
CA GLY A 238 -29.62 29.43 -31.37
C GLY A 238 -28.89 30.05 -30.16
N PRO A 239 -29.34 29.79 -28.92
CA PRO A 239 -28.72 30.37 -27.73
C PRO A 239 -27.33 29.78 -27.47
N TYR A 240 -26.36 30.64 -27.16
CA TYR A 240 -25.08 30.26 -26.55
C TYR A 240 -25.16 30.45 -25.04
N TYR A 241 -24.93 29.36 -24.30
CA TYR A 241 -24.96 29.38 -22.85
C TYR A 241 -23.57 29.55 -22.29
N TYR A 242 -23.45 30.42 -21.30
CA TYR A 242 -22.24 30.58 -20.52
C TYR A 242 -22.49 30.11 -19.09
N TYR A 243 -21.48 29.49 -18.50
CA TYR A 243 -21.52 29.00 -17.14
C TYR A 243 -20.34 29.55 -16.36
N TYR A 244 -20.55 29.78 -15.07
CA TYR A 244 -19.47 30.19 -14.20
C TYR A 244 -18.46 29.06 -14.00
N ALA A 245 -17.20 29.43 -13.90
CA ALA A 245 -16.11 28.56 -13.51
C ALA A 245 -15.16 29.30 -12.55
N VAL A 246 -14.39 28.54 -11.78
CA VAL A 246 -13.35 29.09 -10.89
C VAL A 246 -11.99 28.62 -11.33
N ASN A 247 -11.05 29.54 -11.48
CA ASN A 247 -9.64 29.25 -11.65
C ASN A 247 -9.04 28.77 -10.32
N PHE A 248 -8.64 27.50 -10.23
CA PHE A 248 -8.16 26.92 -8.98
C PHE A 248 -6.70 27.24 -8.63
N ASN A 249 -6.01 28.03 -9.46
CA ASN A 249 -4.70 28.59 -9.12
C ASN A 249 -4.85 29.91 -8.34
N ILE A 250 -5.72 30.82 -8.81
CA ILE A 250 -5.82 32.19 -8.27
C ILE A 250 -7.19 32.54 -7.66
N GLY A 251 -8.19 31.66 -7.77
CA GLY A 251 -9.54 31.86 -7.20
C GLY A 251 -10.43 32.80 -8.02
N GLN A 252 -10.00 33.18 -9.22
CA GLN A 252 -10.76 34.05 -10.11
C GLN A 252 -12.03 33.33 -10.59
N GLN A 253 -13.17 34.00 -10.47
CA GLN A 253 -14.43 33.59 -11.07
C GLN A 253 -14.53 34.18 -12.48
N ILE A 254 -14.97 33.36 -13.44
CA ILE A 254 -15.11 33.75 -14.85
C ILE A 254 -16.33 33.04 -15.46
N GLU A 255 -16.81 33.55 -16.58
CA GLU A 255 -17.81 32.89 -17.40
C GLU A 255 -17.12 32.28 -18.63
N LEU A 256 -17.42 31.01 -18.91
CA LEU A 256 -16.91 30.27 -20.06
C LEU A 256 -18.10 29.76 -20.88
N SER A 257 -17.94 29.67 -22.19
CA SER A 257 -18.95 29.07 -23.07
C SER A 257 -19.12 27.59 -22.69
N SER A 258 -20.34 27.07 -22.76
CA SER A 258 -20.62 25.66 -22.43
C SER A 258 -19.77 24.68 -23.25
N THR A 259 -19.31 25.10 -24.43
CA THR A 259 -18.47 24.31 -25.35
C THR A 259 -16.96 24.49 -25.15
N ASP A 260 -16.48 25.28 -24.18
CA ASP A 260 -15.05 25.62 -24.01
C ASP A 260 -14.16 24.43 -23.57
N GLY A 261 -14.70 23.21 -23.50
CA GLY A 261 -13.92 21.99 -23.27
C GLY A 261 -12.88 21.75 -24.39
N GLY A 262 -11.60 21.80 -24.03
CA GLY A 262 -10.52 21.24 -24.87
C GLY A 262 -9.94 22.11 -25.99
N VAL A 263 -10.26 23.42 -26.09
CA VAL A 263 -9.73 24.26 -27.20
C VAL A 263 -8.87 25.44 -26.75
N THR A 264 -9.12 26.05 -25.58
CA THR A 264 -8.33 27.21 -25.07
C THR A 264 -8.11 27.22 -23.56
N ASN A 265 -8.94 26.50 -22.79
CA ASN A 265 -8.89 26.41 -21.34
C ASN A 265 -8.89 24.94 -20.91
N ARG A 266 -8.16 24.64 -19.83
CA ARG A 266 -8.25 23.35 -19.13
C ARG A 266 -9.45 23.38 -18.20
N THR A 267 -10.47 22.59 -18.50
CA THR A 267 -11.68 22.51 -17.69
C THR A 267 -11.70 21.21 -16.89
N TYR A 268 -12.32 21.26 -15.71
CA TYR A 268 -12.45 20.14 -14.80
C TYR A 268 -13.82 20.20 -14.14
N CYS A 269 -14.25 19.06 -13.60
CA CYS A 269 -15.43 18.98 -12.75
C CYS A 269 -15.05 18.31 -11.45
N ARG A 270 -15.79 18.69 -10.40
CA ARG A 270 -15.77 17.99 -9.13
C ARG A 270 -17.17 17.98 -8.56
N CYS A 271 -17.65 16.82 -8.20
CA CYS A 271 -19.03 16.65 -7.77
C CYS A 271 -19.18 16.92 -6.28
N VAL A 272 -20.31 17.52 -5.93
CA VAL A 272 -20.73 17.76 -4.54
C VAL A 272 -22.14 17.22 -4.36
N ARG A 273 -22.50 16.94 -3.12
CA ARG A 273 -23.89 16.63 -2.74
C ARG A 273 -24.23 17.31 -1.44
N ASP A 274 -25.50 17.63 -1.23
CA ASP A 274 -25.95 18.24 0.01
C ASP A 274 -25.87 17.23 1.17
N THR A 275 -25.44 17.69 2.34
CA THR A 275 -25.51 16.93 3.60
C THR A 275 -26.92 17.08 4.17
N LEU A 276 -27.52 15.97 4.61
CA LEU A 276 -28.81 15.96 5.31
C LEU A 276 -28.72 16.64 6.69
#